data_AF-A0A165WAS1-F1
#
_entry.id   AF-A0A165WAS1-F1
#
_cell.length_a   1.000
_cell.length_b   1.000
_cell.length_c   1.000
_cell.angle_alpha   90.00
_cell.angle_beta   90.00
_cell.angle_gamma   90.00
#
_symmetry.space_group_name_H-M   'P 1'
#
loop_
_entity.id
_entity.type
_entity.pdbx_description
1 polymer ?
#
loop_
_entity_poly.entity_id
_entity_poly.type
_entity_poly.pdbx_seq_one_letter_code
_entity_poly.pdbx_strand_id
1 'polypeptide(L)'
;MSEPPTDPPSDSDDPLSKLFDYVDLFAFAPDQATLQKCRKRCRDNNHYLAGPILQFKNLDHNVGRHLVVCDEDHPGDPEQPGPTFLFISAALDPSDRRQIIQFQVENKIKLPKRRKRSNRSTKPKKSTPAAKKKTKKPSNSDTHVQTVPGPAQAASGPVHATSGPVLAPSAPQTPPPSSTKVFIDLTTPATPHGSTAGPNAAVTRSPSVEELPQAPPRLLYPALIVWFFLQDKKEPVRFELPGFVGQSNIVMSAYVDQWLRVEIKPTDRISILTFGHQDMETWSEFSMSQLSIPRTVSVIVAAHPRVHDHHEDIKHLYPYACSRADEFPGRILKKK
;
A
#
# COMPACT_ATOMS: atom_id res chain seq x y z
N MET A 1 15.50 -62.62 28.24
CA MET A 1 16.31 -61.52 27.68
C MET A 1 15.33 -60.41 27.36
N SER A 2 15.29 -59.39 28.21
CA SER A 2 14.38 -58.25 28.04
C SER A 2 15.11 -57.20 27.20
N GLU A 3 14.52 -56.80 26.07
CA GLU A 3 15.09 -55.75 25.24
C GLU A 3 15.08 -54.42 26.02
N PRO A 4 16.19 -53.65 25.97
CA PRO A 4 16.25 -52.36 26.64
C PRO A 4 15.27 -51.39 25.98
N PRO A 5 14.60 -50.52 26.78
CA PRO A 5 13.67 -49.54 26.25
C PRO A 5 14.40 -48.62 25.27
N THR A 6 13.90 -48.55 24.05
CA THR A 6 14.38 -47.61 23.03
C THR A 6 13.90 -46.23 23.43
N ASP A 7 14.83 -45.32 23.72
CA ASP A 7 14.49 -43.94 24.04
C ASP A 7 13.67 -43.32 22.89
N PRO A 8 12.59 -42.58 23.20
CA PRO A 8 11.80 -41.92 22.18
C PRO A 8 12.70 -40.94 21.40
N PRO A 9 12.52 -40.83 20.07
CA PRO A 9 13.30 -39.90 19.26
C PRO A 9 13.14 -38.49 19.84
N SER A 10 14.26 -37.87 20.20
CA SER A 10 14.29 -36.50 20.71
C SER A 10 13.68 -35.55 19.67
N ASP A 11 12.60 -34.86 20.03
CA ASP A 11 11.89 -33.86 19.21
C ASP A 11 12.78 -32.67 18.77
N SER A 12 14.04 -32.61 19.21
CA SER A 12 15.03 -31.58 18.87
C SER A 12 15.46 -31.55 17.39
N ASP A 13 15.05 -32.53 16.58
CA ASP A 13 15.42 -32.59 15.16
C ASP A 13 14.36 -32.07 14.19
N ASP A 14 13.25 -31.48 14.67
CA ASP A 14 12.31 -30.81 13.77
C ASP A 14 13.02 -29.65 13.04
N PRO A 15 13.15 -29.69 11.71
CA PRO A 15 13.76 -28.61 10.94
C PRO A 15 13.07 -27.25 11.16
N LEU A 16 11.77 -27.22 11.50
CA LEU A 16 11.10 -25.97 11.84
C LEU A 16 11.54 -25.40 13.19
N SER A 17 11.88 -26.25 14.17
CA SER A 17 12.45 -25.80 15.44
C SER A 17 13.82 -25.15 15.21
N LYS A 18 14.67 -25.76 14.38
CA LYS A 18 15.98 -25.20 14.00
C LYS A 18 15.85 -23.81 13.36
N LEU A 19 14.84 -23.61 12.50
CA LEU A 19 14.57 -22.30 11.91
C LEU A 19 14.03 -21.30 12.94
N PHE A 20 13.15 -21.74 13.85
CA PHE A 20 12.62 -20.90 14.92
C PHE A 20 13.76 -20.37 15.80
N ASP A 21 14.62 -21.26 16.30
CA ASP A 21 15.75 -20.91 17.15
C ASP A 21 16.69 -19.94 16.45
N TYR A 22 16.97 -20.17 15.16
CA TYR A 22 17.81 -19.28 14.37
C TYR A 22 17.19 -17.89 14.17
N VAL A 23 15.88 -17.80 13.93
CA VAL A 23 15.17 -16.52 13.77
C VAL A 23 15.12 -15.75 15.09
N ASP A 24 14.96 -16.44 16.22
CA ASP A 24 14.89 -15.83 17.55
C ASP A 24 16.19 -15.10 17.92
N LEU A 25 17.35 -15.56 17.44
CA LEU A 25 18.64 -14.88 17.61
C LEU A 25 18.66 -13.45 17.06
N PHE A 26 17.86 -13.16 16.03
CA PHE A 26 17.77 -11.83 15.42
C PHE A 26 16.57 -11.03 15.93
N ALA A 27 15.58 -11.70 16.53
CA ALA A 27 14.30 -11.10 16.83
C ALA A 27 14.42 -10.00 17.90
N PHE A 28 13.83 -8.83 17.62
CA PHE A 28 13.70 -7.80 18.64
C PHE A 28 12.69 -8.23 19.71
N ALA A 29 13.00 -7.88 20.96
CA ALA A 29 12.11 -8.08 22.08
C ALA A 29 10.73 -7.42 21.82
N PRO A 30 9.62 -8.05 22.25
CA PRO A 30 8.31 -7.43 22.16
C PRO A 30 8.24 -6.14 23.00
N ASP A 31 7.68 -5.09 22.41
CA ASP A 31 7.31 -3.86 23.11
C ASP A 31 6.25 -4.17 24.17
N GLN A 32 6.70 -4.16 25.42
CA GLN A 32 5.88 -4.49 26.57
C GLN A 32 4.75 -3.48 26.78
N ALA A 33 4.95 -2.20 26.45
CA ALA A 33 3.92 -1.19 26.62
C ALA A 33 2.73 -1.47 25.68
N THR A 34 3.01 -1.70 24.40
CA THR A 34 1.99 -2.05 23.40
C THR A 34 1.31 -3.38 23.74
N LEU A 35 2.08 -4.40 24.17
CA LEU A 35 1.53 -5.69 24.58
C LEU A 35 0.57 -5.55 25.78
N GLN A 36 0.93 -4.77 26.79
CA GLN A 36 0.07 -4.55 27.96
C GLN A 36 -1.18 -3.74 27.61
N LYS A 37 -1.08 -2.74 26.70
CA LYS A 37 -2.25 -2.02 26.17
C LYS A 37 -3.23 -3.01 25.50
N CYS A 38 -2.73 -3.90 24.64
CA CYS A 38 -3.55 -4.93 23.99
C CYS A 38 -4.18 -5.90 25.02
N ARG A 39 -3.40 -6.37 26.00
CA ARG A 39 -3.89 -7.29 27.05
C ARG A 39 -4.98 -6.66 27.89
N LYS A 40 -4.79 -5.41 28.33
CA LYS A 40 -5.78 -4.66 29.09
C LYS A 40 -7.09 -4.54 28.29
N ARG A 41 -6.97 -4.12 27.03
CA ARG A 41 -8.12 -3.98 26.14
C ARG A 41 -8.92 -5.28 25.94
N CYS A 42 -8.25 -6.40 25.69
CA CYS A 42 -8.93 -7.69 25.56
C CYS A 42 -9.56 -8.14 26.88
N ARG A 43 -8.90 -7.87 28.02
CA ARG A 43 -9.43 -8.16 29.37
C ARG A 43 -10.68 -7.34 29.65
N ASP A 44 -10.70 -6.06 29.29
CA ASP A 44 -11.86 -5.18 29.47
C ASP A 44 -13.08 -5.66 28.64
N ASN A 45 -12.85 -6.47 27.61
CA ASN A 45 -13.89 -7.09 26.77
C ASN A 45 -14.09 -8.60 27.06
N ASN A 46 -13.55 -9.12 28.18
CA ASN A 46 -13.71 -10.49 28.64
C ASN A 46 -13.23 -11.59 27.68
N HIS A 47 -12.17 -11.34 26.91
CA HIS A 47 -11.59 -12.38 26.04
C HIS A 47 -10.06 -12.41 26.07
N TYR A 48 -9.50 -13.48 25.49
CA TYR A 48 -8.07 -13.75 25.53
C TYR A 48 -7.32 -13.11 24.35
N LEU A 49 -6.11 -12.62 24.60
CA LEU A 49 -5.19 -12.14 23.57
C LEU A 49 -4.17 -13.25 23.27
N ALA A 50 -4.10 -13.72 22.02
CA ALA A 50 -3.10 -14.69 21.60
C ALA A 50 -1.75 -14.01 21.33
N GLY A 51 -0.70 -14.44 22.02
CA GLY A 51 0.68 -14.01 21.81
C GLY A 51 1.40 -13.46 23.05
N PRO A 52 2.64 -12.95 22.89
CA PRO A 52 3.34 -12.71 21.63
C PRO A 52 3.65 -13.97 20.83
N ILE A 53 3.54 -13.90 19.51
CA ILE A 53 3.87 -14.99 18.56
C ILE A 53 4.96 -14.47 17.61
N LEU A 54 6.11 -15.15 17.57
CA LEU A 54 7.19 -14.86 16.64
C LEU A 54 6.83 -15.35 15.22
N GLN A 55 6.94 -14.47 14.22
CA GLN A 55 6.76 -14.83 12.81
C GLN A 55 8.05 -15.38 12.21
N PHE A 56 8.10 -16.70 12.03
CA PHE A 56 9.23 -17.38 11.36
C PHE A 56 8.78 -18.26 10.17
N LYS A 57 7.49 -18.60 10.10
CA LYS A 57 6.93 -19.51 9.08
C LYS A 57 6.74 -18.85 7.71
N ASN A 58 6.73 -17.53 7.65
CA ASN A 58 6.66 -16.74 6.42
C ASN A 58 7.94 -15.92 6.29
N LEU A 59 8.75 -16.19 5.25
CA LEU A 59 9.98 -15.44 4.95
C LEU A 59 9.67 -14.15 4.18
N ASP A 60 8.72 -13.37 4.67
CA ASP A 60 8.40 -12.05 4.12
C ASP A 60 9.08 -10.93 4.91
N HIS A 61 8.73 -9.68 4.63
CA HIS A 61 9.29 -8.51 5.33
C HIS A 61 9.09 -8.55 6.86
N ASN A 62 8.11 -9.32 7.36
CA ASN A 62 7.78 -9.42 8.79
C ASN A 62 8.43 -10.63 9.49
N VAL A 63 9.30 -11.39 8.82
CA VAL A 63 10.07 -12.45 9.50
C VAL A 63 10.85 -11.86 10.69
N GLY A 64 10.86 -12.57 11.81
CA GLY A 64 11.49 -12.14 13.07
C GLY A 64 10.67 -11.15 13.90
N ARG A 65 9.46 -10.78 13.47
CA ARG A 65 8.58 -9.89 14.24
C ARG A 65 7.68 -10.66 15.19
N HIS A 66 7.51 -10.12 16.39
CA HIS A 66 6.50 -10.55 17.33
C HIS A 66 5.16 -9.90 17.01
N LEU A 67 4.09 -10.68 17.02
CA LEU A 67 2.74 -10.19 16.84
C LEU A 67 1.78 -10.71 17.91
N VAL A 68 0.66 -10.02 18.05
CA VAL A 68 -0.49 -10.47 18.82
C VAL A 68 -1.72 -10.55 17.94
N VAL A 69 -2.58 -11.53 18.23
CA VAL A 69 -3.84 -11.74 17.51
C VAL A 69 -4.99 -11.78 18.51
N CYS A 70 -6.05 -11.07 18.18
CA CYS A 70 -7.35 -11.21 18.80
C CYS A 70 -8.40 -11.37 17.69
N ASP A 71 -9.13 -12.48 17.74
CA ASP A 71 -10.16 -12.81 16.74
C ASP A 71 -11.56 -12.29 17.14
N GLU A 72 -11.71 -11.73 18.34
CA GLU A 72 -12.98 -11.22 18.88
C GLU A 72 -13.15 -9.71 18.62
N ASP A 73 -14.42 -9.29 18.56
CA ASP A 73 -14.79 -7.88 18.40
C ASP A 73 -14.72 -7.15 19.75
N HIS A 74 -14.37 -5.86 19.72
CA HIS A 74 -14.24 -4.99 20.90
C HIS A 74 -15.32 -3.89 20.85
N PRO A 75 -16.59 -4.22 21.15
CA PRO A 75 -17.68 -3.26 21.05
C PRO A 75 -17.46 -2.08 22.00
N GLY A 76 -17.47 -0.86 21.45
CA GLY A 76 -17.27 0.36 22.22
C GLY A 76 -15.83 0.87 22.31
N ASP A 77 -14.84 0.14 21.76
CA ASP A 77 -13.51 0.71 21.57
C ASP A 77 -13.51 1.68 20.37
N PRO A 78 -13.29 2.98 20.58
CA PRO A 78 -13.29 3.97 19.51
C PRO A 78 -12.08 3.88 18.58
N GLU A 79 -10.96 3.30 19.02
CA GLU A 79 -9.75 3.19 18.20
C GLU A 79 -9.85 2.04 17.21
N GLN A 80 -10.42 0.90 17.63
CA GLN A 80 -10.44 -0.31 16.79
C GLN A 80 -11.52 -1.31 17.27
N PRO A 81 -12.78 -1.20 16.84
CA PRO A 81 -13.86 -2.04 17.35
C PRO A 81 -13.82 -3.50 16.88
N GLY A 82 -12.95 -3.85 15.92
CA GLY A 82 -12.89 -5.19 15.32
C GLY A 82 -11.76 -6.08 15.86
N PRO A 83 -11.52 -7.23 15.20
CA PRO A 83 -10.40 -8.12 15.52
C PRO A 83 -9.06 -7.41 15.32
N THR A 84 -8.11 -7.74 16.19
CA THR A 84 -6.81 -7.09 16.26
C THR A 84 -5.72 -8.00 15.71
N PHE A 85 -4.98 -7.51 14.74
CA PHE A 85 -3.74 -8.09 14.26
C PHE A 85 -2.67 -7.01 14.31
N LEU A 86 -1.75 -7.10 15.27
CA LEU A 86 -0.77 -6.04 15.51
C LEU A 86 0.63 -6.62 15.73
N PHE A 87 1.62 -6.04 15.04
CA PHE A 87 3.02 -6.31 15.30
C PHE A 87 3.49 -5.44 16.47
N ILE A 88 4.12 -6.09 17.45
CA ILE A 88 4.58 -5.45 18.69
C ILE A 88 6.10 -5.48 18.83
N SER A 89 6.83 -5.77 17.76
CA SER A 89 8.28 -5.56 17.71
C SER A 89 8.67 -4.84 16.42
N ALA A 90 9.87 -4.25 16.43
CA ALA A 90 10.47 -3.65 15.25
C ALA A 90 10.68 -4.70 14.14
N ALA A 91 10.68 -4.25 12.89
CA ALA A 91 11.05 -5.11 11.76
C ALA A 91 12.57 -5.32 11.75
N LEU A 92 13.01 -6.53 11.36
CA LEU A 92 14.43 -6.82 11.17
C LEU A 92 15.03 -5.97 10.04
N ASP A 93 16.35 -5.86 10.01
CA ASP A 93 17.02 -5.24 8.89
C ASP A 93 17.00 -6.14 7.64
N PRO A 94 17.09 -5.57 6.42
CA PRO A 94 17.19 -6.36 5.20
C PRO A 94 18.39 -7.31 5.14
N SER A 95 19.45 -7.04 5.90
CA SER A 95 20.62 -7.92 6.00
C SER A 95 20.28 -9.21 6.77
N ASP A 96 19.74 -9.08 7.98
CA ASP A 96 19.40 -10.20 8.85
C ASP A 96 18.34 -11.11 8.23
N ARG A 97 17.33 -10.51 7.58
CA ARG A 97 16.34 -11.29 6.81
C ARG A 97 16.98 -12.15 5.73
N ARG A 98 18.02 -11.65 5.04
CA ARG A 98 18.74 -12.42 4.02
C ARG A 98 19.50 -13.59 4.65
N GLN A 99 20.08 -13.41 5.84
CA GLN A 99 20.74 -14.49 6.57
C GLN A 99 19.75 -15.60 6.97
N ILE A 100 18.56 -15.24 7.46
CA ILE A 100 17.50 -16.19 7.79
C ILE A 100 17.05 -17.00 6.55
N ILE A 101 16.85 -16.32 5.42
CA ILE A 101 16.49 -16.99 4.16
C ILE A 101 17.61 -17.94 3.72
N GLN A 102 18.86 -17.49 3.79
CA GLN A 102 20.03 -18.31 3.44
C GLN A 102 20.12 -19.56 4.33
N PHE A 103 19.94 -19.40 5.65
CA PHE A 103 19.92 -20.51 6.60
C PHE A 103 18.81 -21.53 6.29
N GLN A 104 17.61 -21.05 5.93
CA GLN A 104 16.50 -21.92 5.52
C GLN A 104 16.83 -22.75 4.26
N VAL A 105 17.52 -22.15 3.28
CA VAL A 105 17.95 -22.82 2.04
C VAL A 105 19.05 -23.83 2.32
N GLU A 106 20.09 -23.46 3.06
CA GLU A 106 21.24 -24.32 3.40
C GLU A 106 20.81 -25.57 4.18
N ASN A 107 19.88 -25.40 5.12
CA ASN A 107 19.35 -26.49 5.93
C ASN A 107 18.15 -27.22 5.28
N LYS A 108 17.78 -26.85 4.04
CA LYS A 108 16.68 -27.46 3.26
C LYS A 108 15.34 -27.52 4.02
N ILE A 109 15.06 -26.52 4.84
CA ILE A 109 13.89 -26.49 5.73
C ILE A 109 12.65 -26.18 4.90
N LYS A 110 11.68 -27.12 4.84
CA LYS A 110 10.44 -26.92 4.07
C LYS A 110 9.42 -26.15 4.90
N LEU A 111 9.13 -24.92 4.48
CA LEU A 111 8.08 -24.12 5.11
C LEU A 111 6.69 -24.64 4.77
N PRO A 112 5.74 -24.61 5.72
CA PRO A 112 4.37 -24.97 5.46
C PRO A 112 3.81 -24.06 4.36
N LYS A 113 3.26 -24.66 3.29
CA LYS A 113 2.64 -23.89 2.21
C LYS A 113 1.54 -23.03 2.81
N ARG A 114 1.67 -21.70 2.69
CA ARG A 114 0.62 -20.76 3.10
C ARG A 114 -0.67 -21.22 2.44
N ARG A 115 -1.62 -21.71 3.25
CA ARG A 115 -2.94 -22.10 2.74
C ARG A 115 -3.45 -20.88 2.03
N LYS A 116 -3.60 -20.95 0.70
CA LYS A 116 -4.32 -19.92 -0.04
C LYS A 116 -5.64 -19.83 0.70
N ARG A 117 -5.88 -18.71 1.39
CA ARG A 117 -7.23 -18.40 1.88
C ARG A 117 -8.06 -18.57 0.62
N SER A 118 -8.80 -19.68 0.52
CA SER A 118 -9.83 -19.77 -0.49
C SER A 118 -10.60 -18.49 -0.26
N ASN A 119 -10.73 -17.65 -1.29
CA ASN A 119 -11.64 -16.53 -1.22
C ASN A 119 -12.96 -17.18 -0.83
N ARG A 120 -13.26 -17.17 0.47
CA ARG A 120 -14.48 -17.67 1.04
C ARG A 120 -15.44 -16.59 0.62
N SER A 121 -15.85 -16.72 -0.65
CA SER A 121 -16.81 -15.89 -1.30
C SER A 121 -17.88 -15.70 -0.27
N THR A 122 -18.05 -14.46 0.15
CA THR A 122 -19.26 -13.99 0.77
C THR A 122 -20.40 -14.70 0.05
N LYS A 123 -21.20 -15.44 0.82
CA LYS A 123 -22.28 -16.29 0.33
C LYS A 123 -22.96 -15.60 -0.86
N PRO A 124 -23.23 -16.31 -1.97
CA PRO A 124 -23.97 -15.72 -3.08
C PRO A 124 -25.26 -15.15 -2.51
N LYS A 125 -25.41 -13.82 -2.65
CA LYS A 125 -26.63 -13.09 -2.29
C LYS A 125 -27.76 -13.78 -3.06
N LYS A 126 -28.67 -14.44 -2.33
CA LYS A 126 -29.89 -15.07 -2.86
C LYS A 126 -30.52 -14.11 -3.86
N SER A 127 -30.42 -14.42 -5.15
CA SER A 127 -31.14 -13.71 -6.19
C SER A 127 -32.63 -13.99 -5.98
N THR A 128 -33.39 -12.92 -5.76
CA THR A 128 -34.84 -12.95 -5.83
C THR A 128 -35.27 -13.39 -7.24
N PRO A 129 -36.27 -14.28 -7.38
CA PRO A 129 -36.72 -14.74 -8.68
C PRO A 129 -37.45 -13.62 -9.42
N ALA A 130 -36.89 -13.21 -10.57
CA ALA A 130 -37.53 -12.27 -11.49
C ALA A 130 -38.78 -12.90 -12.12
N ALA A 131 -39.91 -12.20 -11.97
CA ALA A 131 -41.19 -12.54 -12.57
C ALA A 131 -41.09 -12.50 -14.11
N LYS A 132 -41.42 -13.64 -14.75
CA LYS A 132 -41.55 -13.76 -16.21
C LYS A 132 -42.77 -12.96 -16.68
N LYS A 133 -42.57 -11.80 -17.33
CA LYS A 133 -43.58 -11.20 -18.22
C LYS A 133 -43.43 -11.77 -19.63
N LYS A 134 -44.39 -12.61 -20.02
CA LYS A 134 -44.69 -12.98 -21.41
C LYS A 134 -45.31 -11.76 -22.10
N THR A 135 -44.78 -11.33 -23.23
CA THR A 135 -45.54 -10.52 -24.19
C THR A 135 -45.19 -10.92 -25.62
N LYS A 136 -46.26 -11.03 -26.40
CA LYS A 136 -46.39 -11.69 -27.70
C LYS A 136 -45.75 -10.90 -28.85
N LYS A 137 -45.27 -11.65 -29.84
CA LYS A 137 -45.07 -11.24 -31.24
C LYS A 137 -46.39 -10.82 -31.91
N PRO A 138 -46.33 -9.86 -32.84
CA PRO A 138 -46.85 -10.04 -34.20
C PRO A 138 -45.75 -9.61 -35.22
N SER A 139 -45.39 -10.32 -36.31
CA SER A 139 -46.13 -10.58 -37.56
C SER A 139 -46.80 -9.29 -38.07
N ASN A 140 -46.55 -8.68 -39.22
CA ASN A 140 -46.10 -9.15 -40.52
C ASN A 140 -45.76 -7.91 -41.41
N SER A 141 -45.42 -8.20 -42.67
CA SER A 141 -45.47 -7.38 -43.91
C SER A 141 -44.35 -6.39 -44.23
N ASP A 142 -43.58 -6.81 -45.25
CA ASP A 142 -43.29 -6.09 -46.49
C ASP A 142 -43.80 -4.64 -46.60
N THR A 143 -42.96 -3.75 -47.14
CA THR A 143 -43.25 -2.94 -48.35
C THR A 143 -42.16 -1.88 -48.57
N HIS A 144 -41.47 -2.02 -49.69
CA HIS A 144 -41.11 -0.96 -50.66
C HIS A 144 -39.94 0.01 -50.40
N VAL A 145 -39.03 -0.06 -51.38
CA VAL A 145 -37.92 0.84 -51.74
C VAL A 145 -38.42 2.25 -52.05
N GLN A 146 -37.82 3.30 -51.50
CA GLN A 146 -37.72 4.57 -52.25
C GLN A 146 -36.48 5.37 -51.86
N THR A 147 -35.58 5.47 -52.84
CA THR A 147 -34.42 6.33 -52.91
C THR A 147 -34.84 7.68 -53.48
N VAL A 148 -34.55 8.80 -52.80
CA VAL A 148 -34.44 10.15 -53.40
C VAL A 148 -33.42 10.99 -52.57
N PRO A 149 -32.61 11.88 -53.18
CA PRO A 149 -31.43 12.52 -52.58
C PRO A 149 -31.73 13.88 -51.90
N GLY A 150 -30.69 14.48 -51.26
CA GLY A 150 -30.72 15.78 -50.54
C GLY A 150 -31.18 17.00 -51.35
N PRO A 151 -31.13 18.27 -50.86
CA PRO A 151 -30.00 18.87 -50.13
C PRO A 151 -30.37 19.97 -49.07
N ALA A 152 -29.30 20.61 -48.53
CA ALA A 152 -29.17 22.04 -48.18
C ALA A 152 -29.86 22.66 -46.93
N GLN A 153 -28.96 23.20 -46.08
CA GLN A 153 -28.93 24.57 -45.53
C GLN A 153 -29.89 25.07 -44.43
N ALA A 154 -29.22 25.56 -43.38
CA ALA A 154 -29.38 26.87 -42.71
C ALA A 154 -30.67 27.20 -41.91
N ALA A 155 -30.47 27.43 -40.60
CA ALA A 155 -30.93 28.59 -39.80
C ALA A 155 -30.67 28.24 -38.32
N SER A 156 -29.77 28.92 -37.60
CA SER A 156 -30.01 30.23 -36.97
C SER A 156 -31.24 30.22 -36.06
N GLY A 157 -31.01 30.04 -34.76
CA GLY A 157 -32.01 30.27 -33.71
C GLY A 157 -31.32 30.62 -32.39
N PRO A 158 -31.35 31.88 -31.94
CA PRO A 158 -30.89 32.28 -30.62
C PRO A 158 -32.08 32.28 -29.66
N VAL A 159 -31.99 31.58 -28.52
CA VAL A 159 -33.04 31.68 -27.50
C VAL A 159 -32.48 31.57 -26.07
N HIS A 160 -32.63 32.71 -25.40
CA HIS A 160 -32.91 32.90 -23.97
C HIS A 160 -31.84 32.55 -22.93
N ALA A 161 -31.02 33.57 -22.66
CA ALA A 161 -30.51 33.86 -21.33
C ALA A 161 -31.67 34.00 -20.34
N THR A 162 -31.69 33.16 -19.31
CA THR A 162 -32.54 33.33 -18.12
C THR A 162 -31.66 33.82 -16.98
N SER A 163 -31.82 35.10 -16.66
CA SER A 163 -31.22 35.79 -15.53
C SER A 163 -31.84 35.27 -14.22
N GLY A 164 -31.03 34.64 -13.37
CA GLY A 164 -31.38 34.28 -12.00
C GLY A 164 -30.77 35.28 -11.00
N PRO A 165 -31.45 35.60 -9.89
CA PRO A 165 -31.15 36.76 -9.07
C PRO A 165 -29.90 36.61 -8.19
N VAL A 166 -29.15 37.71 -8.18
CA VAL A 166 -28.06 38.08 -7.28
C VAL A 166 -28.54 38.05 -5.83
N LEU A 167 -27.95 37.19 -5.00
CA LEU A 167 -27.95 37.34 -3.56
C LEU A 167 -26.60 37.86 -3.09
N ALA A 168 -26.69 38.92 -2.29
CA ALA A 168 -25.62 39.76 -1.79
C ALA A 168 -24.60 39.03 -0.90
N PRO A 169 -23.36 39.56 -0.80
CA PRO A 169 -22.28 38.97 -0.04
C PRO A 169 -22.46 39.17 1.47
N SER A 170 -22.44 38.09 2.24
CA SER A 170 -22.33 38.13 3.69
C SER A 170 -20.87 38.37 4.11
N ALA A 171 -20.70 39.49 4.81
CA ALA A 171 -19.69 39.91 5.77
C ALA A 171 -18.34 39.14 5.93
N PRO A 172 -17.24 39.88 6.12
CA PRO A 172 -15.91 39.31 6.37
C PRO A 172 -15.84 38.64 7.75
N GLN A 173 -15.48 37.35 7.74
CA GLN A 173 -15.09 36.64 8.96
C GLN A 173 -13.69 37.07 9.37
N THR A 174 -13.61 37.55 10.61
CA THR A 174 -12.43 37.92 11.38
C THR A 174 -11.42 36.77 11.44
N PRO A 175 -10.11 37.02 11.23
CA PRO A 175 -9.09 36.00 11.46
C PRO A 175 -8.91 35.74 12.97
N PRO A 176 -8.77 34.48 13.41
CA PRO A 176 -8.39 34.17 14.79
C PRO A 176 -6.93 34.60 15.07
N PRO A 177 -6.61 34.97 16.31
CA PRO A 177 -5.33 35.58 16.66
C PRO A 177 -4.14 34.62 16.51
N SER A 178 -3.05 35.21 16.04
CA SER A 178 -1.70 34.68 15.92
C SER A 178 -1.28 33.79 17.07
N SER A 179 -0.92 32.55 16.74
CA SER A 179 -0.15 31.66 17.62
C SER A 179 1.23 32.29 17.87
N THR A 180 1.46 32.66 19.13
CA THR A 180 2.73 33.12 19.67
C THR A 180 3.77 32.03 19.46
N LYS A 181 4.78 32.30 18.62
CA LYS A 181 5.99 31.49 18.57
C LYS A 181 6.66 31.56 19.95
N VAL A 182 6.68 30.44 20.66
CA VAL A 182 7.55 30.26 21.83
C VAL A 182 8.98 30.21 21.30
N PHE A 183 9.70 31.31 21.49
CA PHE A 183 11.14 31.35 21.34
C PHE A 183 11.72 30.63 22.56
N ILE A 184 12.27 29.44 22.35
CA ILE A 184 13.12 28.79 23.35
C ILE A 184 14.47 29.48 23.25
N ASP A 185 14.71 30.42 24.15
CA ASP A 185 16.02 31.02 24.36
C ASP A 185 16.92 29.98 25.05
N LEU A 186 17.91 29.48 24.32
CA LEU A 186 18.91 28.51 24.75
C LEU A 186 20.16 29.18 25.34
N THR A 187 20.06 30.43 25.81
CA THR A 187 21.18 31.14 26.43
C THR A 187 20.92 31.47 27.89
N THR A 188 20.90 30.44 28.74
CA THR A 188 21.16 30.64 30.18
C THR A 188 22.20 29.62 30.65
N PRO A 189 23.45 30.04 30.92
CA PRO A 189 24.41 29.19 31.62
C PRO A 189 23.97 29.06 33.08
N ALA A 190 23.51 27.87 33.47
CA ALA A 190 23.24 27.55 34.86
C ALA A 190 24.57 27.44 35.62
N THR A 191 24.76 28.33 36.59
CA THR A 191 25.85 28.33 37.57
C THR A 191 25.74 27.08 38.47
N PRO A 192 26.78 26.25 38.60
CA PRO A 192 26.75 25.13 39.54
C PRO A 192 27.09 25.61 40.96
N HIS A 193 26.13 25.50 41.87
CA HIS A 193 26.40 25.53 43.30
C HIS A 193 27.03 24.20 43.73
N GLY A 194 28.13 24.31 44.46
CA GLY A 194 28.99 23.20 44.87
C GLY A 194 28.28 22.17 45.74
N SER A 195 28.67 20.91 45.51
CA SER A 195 28.49 19.87 46.50
C SER A 195 29.76 19.05 46.63
N THR A 196 30.14 18.93 47.88
CA THR A 196 31.30 18.38 48.56
C THR A 196 31.79 17.04 48.01
N ALA A 197 33.12 16.92 47.95
CA ALA A 197 33.88 15.75 47.52
C ALA A 197 33.59 14.48 48.34
N GLY A 198 33.36 13.38 47.62
CA GLY A 198 33.53 12.01 48.11
C GLY A 198 34.50 11.28 47.18
N PRO A 199 35.50 10.53 47.68
CA PRO A 199 36.42 9.76 46.84
C PRO A 199 35.77 8.43 46.42
N ASN A 200 35.93 8.06 45.15
CA ASN A 200 35.48 6.81 44.49
C ASN A 200 34.09 6.81 43.82
N ALA A 201 33.86 7.74 42.89
CA ALA A 201 32.82 7.57 41.87
C ALA A 201 33.47 7.16 40.54
N ALA A 202 33.11 5.97 40.04
CA ALA A 202 33.51 5.47 38.74
C ALA A 202 33.14 6.46 37.63
N VAL A 203 34.11 6.73 36.74
CA VAL A 203 33.97 7.64 35.61
C VAL A 203 32.96 7.07 34.61
N THR A 204 31.69 7.46 34.75
CA THR A 204 30.64 7.22 33.77
C THR A 204 30.93 8.08 32.54
N ARG A 205 31.64 7.50 31.56
CA ARG A 205 31.88 8.15 30.27
C ARG A 205 30.55 8.28 29.54
N SER A 206 30.17 9.50 29.17
CA SER A 206 29.02 9.78 28.32
C SER A 206 29.11 8.97 27.02
N PRO A 207 28.05 8.27 26.59
CA PRO A 207 28.07 7.57 25.31
C PRO A 207 28.25 8.59 24.20
N SER A 208 29.37 8.49 23.48
CA SER A 208 29.60 9.24 22.25
C SER A 208 28.51 8.84 21.26
N VAL A 209 27.54 9.72 21.06
CA VAL A 209 26.55 9.58 19.99
C VAL A 209 27.28 9.95 18.71
N GLU A 210 27.74 8.95 17.96
CA GLU A 210 28.13 9.16 16.57
C GLU A 210 26.88 9.61 15.81
N GLU A 211 26.78 10.91 15.56
CA GLU A 211 25.75 11.48 14.71
C GLU A 211 25.95 10.94 13.29
N LEU A 212 25.25 9.84 12.98
CA LEU A 212 25.21 9.30 11.63
C LEU A 212 24.76 10.44 10.69
N PRO A 213 25.46 10.65 9.55
CA PRO A 213 25.12 11.68 8.60
C PRO A 213 23.62 11.62 8.29
N GLN A 214 22.88 12.65 8.68
CA GLN A 214 21.45 12.73 8.44
C GLN A 214 21.24 12.61 6.93
N ALA A 215 20.58 11.52 6.50
CA ALA A 215 20.34 11.29 5.09
C ALA A 215 19.65 12.52 4.48
N PRO A 216 20.09 13.00 3.31
CA PRO A 216 19.51 14.20 2.71
C PRO A 216 17.99 14.05 2.58
N PRO A 217 17.21 15.11 2.87
CA PRO A 217 15.75 15.08 2.77
C PRO A 217 15.33 14.53 1.40
N ARG A 218 14.46 13.51 1.40
CA ARG A 218 13.97 12.93 0.15
C ARG A 218 13.14 13.98 -0.58
N LEU A 219 13.51 14.31 -1.82
CA LEU A 219 12.74 15.21 -2.67
C LEU A 219 11.39 14.56 -2.98
N LEU A 220 10.30 15.19 -2.53
CA LEU A 220 8.93 14.77 -2.83
C LEU A 220 8.36 15.69 -3.92
N TYR A 221 7.98 15.10 -5.04
CA TYR A 221 7.41 15.86 -6.15
C TYR A 221 5.97 16.29 -5.85
N PRO A 222 5.58 17.52 -6.24
CA PRO A 222 4.22 18.04 -6.01
C PRO A 222 3.16 17.38 -6.90
N ALA A 223 3.54 16.78 -8.02
CA ALA A 223 2.65 16.06 -8.92
C ALA A 223 3.39 14.92 -9.60
N LEU A 224 2.63 13.92 -10.05
CA LEU A 224 3.09 12.84 -10.91
C LEU A 224 2.61 13.09 -12.34
N ILE A 225 3.54 13.16 -13.28
CA ILE A 225 3.24 13.24 -14.71
C ILE A 225 3.06 11.81 -15.23
N VAL A 226 1.96 11.56 -15.92
CA VAL A 226 1.64 10.26 -16.53
C VAL A 226 1.64 10.42 -18.04
N TRP A 227 2.47 9.64 -18.73
CA TRP A 227 2.39 9.41 -20.17
C TRP A 227 1.66 8.09 -20.41
N PHE A 228 0.47 8.13 -21.00
CA PHE A 228 -0.42 6.98 -21.11
C PHE A 228 -0.69 6.59 -22.57
N PHE A 229 -0.26 5.40 -22.97
CA PHE A 229 -0.57 4.81 -24.28
C PHE A 229 -1.93 4.10 -24.23
N LEU A 230 -2.92 4.65 -24.93
CA LEU A 230 -4.28 4.11 -24.96
C LEU A 230 -4.49 3.08 -26.09
N GLN A 231 -3.83 3.28 -27.23
CA GLN A 231 -4.02 2.49 -28.45
C GLN A 231 -2.69 2.27 -29.15
N ASP A 232 -2.60 1.20 -29.94
CA ASP A 232 -1.42 0.88 -30.74
C ASP A 232 -1.07 2.03 -31.71
N LYS A 233 0.22 2.34 -31.82
CA LYS A 233 0.80 3.34 -32.73
C LYS A 233 0.24 4.76 -32.58
N LYS A 234 -0.43 5.07 -31.47
CA LYS A 234 -0.90 6.44 -31.18
C LYS A 234 -0.01 7.12 -30.15
N GLU A 235 0.13 8.43 -30.31
CA GLU A 235 0.83 9.28 -29.35
C GLU A 235 0.24 9.11 -27.94
N PRO A 236 1.10 9.08 -26.90
CA PRO A 236 0.65 8.94 -25.53
C PRO A 236 -0.09 10.19 -25.04
N VAL A 237 -1.15 10.01 -24.27
CA VAL A 237 -1.83 11.11 -23.58
C VAL A 237 -1.04 11.50 -22.34
N ARG A 238 -0.75 12.79 -22.20
CA ARG A 238 -0.08 13.35 -21.02
C ARG A 238 -1.08 13.99 -20.06
N PHE A 239 -1.04 13.62 -18.79
CA PHE A 239 -1.79 14.31 -17.72
C PHE A 239 -1.05 14.27 -16.38
N GLU A 240 -1.48 15.11 -15.44
CA GLU A 240 -0.83 15.32 -14.15
C GLU A 240 -1.73 14.92 -12.98
N LEU A 241 -1.17 14.21 -12.00
CA LEU A 241 -1.83 13.79 -10.77
C LEU A 241 -1.23 14.55 -9.58
N PRO A 242 -1.94 15.55 -9.01
CA PRO A 242 -1.40 16.40 -7.95
C PRO A 242 -1.25 15.65 -6.63
N GLY A 243 -0.05 15.59 -6.07
CA GLY A 243 0.20 14.98 -4.77
C GLY A 243 -0.27 15.84 -3.60
N PHE A 244 -0.82 15.19 -2.56
CA PHE A 244 -1.27 15.88 -1.35
C PHE A 244 -0.13 16.10 -0.35
N VAL A 245 -0.12 17.26 0.30
CA VAL A 245 0.83 17.57 1.39
C VAL A 245 0.66 16.55 2.53
N GLY A 246 1.78 16.08 3.08
CA GLY A 246 1.79 15.07 4.15
C GLY A 246 1.62 13.61 3.67
N GLN A 247 1.24 13.38 2.41
CA GLN A 247 1.24 12.03 1.84
C GLN A 247 2.59 11.73 1.19
N SER A 248 3.10 10.52 1.39
CA SER A 248 4.34 10.01 0.78
C SER A 248 4.11 9.28 -0.54
N ASN A 249 2.87 8.93 -0.87
CA ASN A 249 2.48 8.21 -2.07
C ASN A 249 1.26 8.86 -2.73
N ILE A 250 1.15 8.69 -4.05
CA ILE A 250 0.02 9.07 -4.88
C ILE A 250 -0.80 7.80 -5.14
N VAL A 251 -1.94 7.71 -4.45
CA VAL A 251 -2.86 6.58 -4.58
C VAL A 251 -3.76 6.80 -5.79
N MET A 252 -3.72 5.88 -6.74
CA MET A 252 -4.37 6.10 -8.03
C MET A 252 -5.90 6.13 -7.95
N SER A 253 -6.49 5.39 -7.01
CA SER A 253 -7.93 5.40 -6.77
C SER A 253 -8.46 6.76 -6.29
N ALA A 254 -7.60 7.70 -5.92
CA ALA A 254 -8.01 9.07 -5.57
C ALA A 254 -8.27 9.96 -6.81
N TYR A 255 -7.84 9.53 -8.00
CA TYR A 255 -7.90 10.32 -9.25
C TYR A 255 -8.86 9.72 -10.28
N VAL A 256 -10.00 9.19 -9.82
CA VAL A 256 -10.95 8.45 -10.67
C VAL A 256 -11.38 9.28 -11.88
N ASP A 257 -11.65 10.57 -11.69
CA ASP A 257 -12.11 11.44 -12.78
C ASP A 257 -11.05 11.64 -13.85
N GLN A 258 -9.78 11.78 -13.48
CA GLN A 258 -8.66 11.90 -14.41
C GLN A 258 -8.49 10.60 -15.23
N TRP A 259 -8.59 9.44 -14.57
CA TRP A 259 -8.49 8.15 -15.25
C TRP A 259 -9.70 7.87 -16.16
N LEU A 260 -10.92 8.24 -15.75
CA LEU A 260 -12.11 8.10 -16.58
C LEU A 260 -12.06 8.96 -17.85
N ARG A 261 -11.40 10.13 -17.82
CA ARG A 261 -11.19 10.97 -19.02
C ARG A 261 -10.34 10.29 -20.09
N VAL A 262 -9.49 9.34 -19.70
CA VAL A 262 -8.72 8.49 -20.62
C VAL A 262 -9.31 7.07 -20.73
N GLU A 263 -10.60 6.94 -20.42
CA GLU A 263 -11.39 5.70 -20.53
C GLU A 263 -10.92 4.54 -19.64
N ILE A 264 -10.16 4.83 -18.57
CA ILE A 264 -9.68 3.83 -17.60
C ILE A 264 -10.58 3.82 -16.36
N LYS A 265 -11.14 2.65 -16.04
CA LYS A 265 -11.93 2.44 -14.83
C LYS A 265 -11.04 2.01 -13.66
N PRO A 266 -11.45 2.25 -12.40
CA PRO A 266 -10.70 1.79 -11.22
C PRO A 266 -10.50 0.26 -11.13
N THR A 267 -11.35 -0.51 -11.82
CA THR A 267 -11.26 -1.98 -11.90
C THR A 267 -10.31 -2.46 -13.00
N ASP A 268 -9.89 -1.56 -13.89
CA ASP A 268 -9.06 -1.92 -15.02
C ASP A 268 -7.63 -2.16 -14.57
N ARG A 269 -6.89 -2.81 -15.46
CA ARG A 269 -5.45 -3.03 -15.30
C ARG A 269 -4.72 -2.03 -16.16
N ILE A 270 -3.54 -1.63 -15.71
CA ILE A 270 -2.61 -0.85 -16.52
C ILE A 270 -1.23 -1.49 -16.44
N SER A 271 -0.43 -1.28 -17.47
CA SER A 271 0.96 -1.70 -17.52
C SER A 271 1.85 -0.48 -17.30
N ILE A 272 2.83 -0.56 -16.41
CA ILE A 272 3.85 0.48 -16.21
C ILE A 272 5.16 0.00 -16.84
N LEU A 273 5.82 0.89 -17.57
CA LEU A 273 7.11 0.66 -18.19
C LEU A 273 8.22 0.54 -17.12
N THR A 274 8.94 -0.57 -17.17
CA THR A 274 10.03 -0.92 -16.25
C THR A 274 11.25 -1.39 -17.03
N PHE A 275 12.45 -1.24 -16.48
CA PHE A 275 13.64 -1.90 -17.01
C PHE A 275 13.92 -3.17 -16.22
N GLY A 276 14.09 -4.28 -16.95
CA GLY A 276 14.60 -5.53 -16.39
C GLY A 276 16.12 -5.49 -16.21
N HIS A 277 16.69 -6.62 -15.81
CA HIS A 277 18.13 -6.82 -15.94
C HIS A 277 18.52 -6.72 -17.43
N GLN A 278 19.60 -5.98 -17.73
CA GLN A 278 20.16 -5.75 -19.08
C GLN A 278 19.42 -4.74 -19.97
N ASP A 279 18.82 -3.69 -19.38
CA ASP A 279 18.14 -2.61 -20.11
C ASP A 279 17.00 -3.10 -21.03
N MET A 280 16.52 -4.32 -20.81
CA MET A 280 15.38 -4.86 -21.53
C MET A 280 14.11 -4.19 -21.03
N GLU A 281 13.37 -3.64 -21.99
CA GLU A 281 12.03 -3.12 -21.76
C GLU A 281 11.14 -4.22 -21.19
N THR A 282 10.49 -3.93 -20.07
CA THR A 282 9.52 -4.82 -19.44
C THR A 282 8.30 -4.02 -19.02
N TRP A 283 7.13 -4.65 -19.09
CA TRP A 283 5.87 -4.04 -18.68
C TRP A 283 5.33 -4.78 -17.45
N SER A 284 5.23 -4.07 -16.34
CA SER A 284 4.66 -4.60 -15.10
C SER A 284 3.18 -4.23 -15.01
N GLU A 285 2.32 -5.22 -14.81
CA GLU A 285 0.86 -5.03 -14.74
C GLU A 285 0.39 -4.74 -13.30
N PHE A 286 -0.53 -3.79 -13.16
CA PHE A 286 -1.11 -3.36 -11.88
C PHE A 286 -2.63 -3.24 -11.99
N SER A 287 -3.32 -3.47 -10.87
CA SER A 287 -4.72 -3.08 -10.72
C SER A 287 -4.81 -1.59 -10.40
N MET A 288 -5.58 -0.82 -11.17
CA MET A 288 -5.69 0.64 -11.03
C MET A 288 -6.08 1.07 -9.61
N SER A 289 -7.02 0.36 -9.00
CA SER A 289 -7.49 0.58 -7.62
C SER A 289 -6.48 0.30 -6.52
N GLN A 290 -5.43 -0.49 -6.79
CA GLN A 290 -4.45 -0.90 -5.79
C GLN A 290 -3.08 -0.24 -5.99
N LEU A 291 -2.90 0.40 -7.14
CA LEU A 291 -1.66 1.06 -7.49
C LEU A 291 -1.45 2.32 -6.65
N SER A 292 -0.26 2.41 -6.07
CA SER A 292 0.20 3.57 -5.32
C SER A 292 1.65 3.85 -5.72
N ILE A 293 1.93 5.08 -6.14
CA ILE A 293 3.25 5.50 -6.63
C ILE A 293 3.91 6.39 -5.58
N PRO A 294 5.13 6.10 -5.13
CA PRO A 294 5.87 6.98 -4.23
C PRO A 294 6.08 8.37 -4.84
N ARG A 295 5.91 9.42 -4.03
CA ARG A 295 6.13 10.81 -4.47
C ARG A 295 7.58 11.16 -4.76
N THR A 296 8.51 10.22 -4.57
CA THR A 296 9.88 10.33 -5.06
C THR A 296 9.98 10.08 -6.57
N VAL A 297 8.89 9.66 -7.22
CA VAL A 297 8.77 9.48 -8.66
C VAL A 297 7.98 10.65 -9.25
N SER A 298 8.58 11.38 -10.19
CA SER A 298 7.96 12.55 -10.84
C SER A 298 7.21 12.21 -12.11
N VAL A 299 7.63 11.16 -12.83
CA VAL A 299 7.07 10.75 -14.12
C VAL A 299 6.92 9.24 -14.15
N ILE A 300 5.82 8.75 -14.71
CA ILE A 300 5.66 7.35 -15.12
C ILE A 300 5.19 7.25 -16.56
N VAL A 301 5.57 6.15 -17.20
CA VAL A 301 5.07 5.75 -18.52
C VAL A 301 4.20 4.52 -18.32
N ALA A 302 2.96 4.61 -18.78
CA ALA A 302 1.95 3.58 -18.62
C ALA A 302 1.22 3.30 -19.93
N ALA A 303 0.63 2.11 -20.04
CA ALA A 303 -0.11 1.68 -21.22
C ALA A 303 -1.35 0.89 -20.81
N HIS A 304 -2.38 0.95 -21.65
CA HIS A 304 -3.53 0.06 -21.56
C HIS A 304 -3.07 -1.39 -21.88
N PRO A 305 -3.58 -2.45 -21.22
CA PRO A 305 -3.18 -3.84 -21.46
C PRO A 305 -3.41 -4.39 -22.88
N ARG A 306 -4.07 -3.60 -23.74
CA ARG A 306 -4.37 -3.95 -25.13
C ARG A 306 -3.36 -3.34 -26.10
N VAL A 307 -2.48 -2.47 -25.62
CA VAL A 307 -1.40 -1.90 -26.43
C VAL A 307 -0.29 -2.93 -26.49
N HIS A 308 0.03 -3.34 -27.71
CA HIS A 308 1.10 -4.28 -28.05
C HIS A 308 2.18 -3.63 -28.92
N ASP A 309 1.82 -2.60 -29.68
CA ASP A 309 2.71 -1.87 -30.57
C ASP A 309 2.70 -0.38 -30.23
N HIS A 310 3.75 0.07 -29.54
CA HIS A 310 3.82 1.44 -29.00
C HIS A 310 4.23 2.44 -30.09
N HIS A 311 3.76 3.69 -29.95
CA HIS A 311 4.22 4.78 -30.82
C HIS A 311 5.72 5.04 -30.65
N GLU A 312 6.38 5.58 -31.69
CA GLU A 312 7.84 5.78 -31.72
C GLU A 312 8.35 6.67 -30.58
N ASP A 313 7.50 7.57 -30.07
CA ASP A 313 7.79 8.44 -28.93
C ASP A 313 8.16 7.69 -27.65
N ILE A 314 7.82 6.40 -27.53
CA ILE A 314 8.22 5.59 -26.38
C ILE A 314 9.73 5.63 -26.16
N LYS A 315 10.52 5.77 -27.23
CA LYS A 315 11.99 5.88 -27.17
C LYS A 315 12.43 7.12 -26.39
N HIS A 316 11.71 8.23 -26.51
CA HIS A 316 11.97 9.46 -25.76
C HIS A 316 11.50 9.37 -24.30
N LEU A 317 10.65 8.40 -23.99
CA LEU A 317 10.10 8.18 -22.66
C LEU A 317 10.87 7.12 -21.84
N TYR A 318 11.80 6.39 -22.44
CA TYR A 318 12.66 5.44 -21.75
C TYR A 318 13.40 5.99 -20.52
N PRO A 319 13.91 7.24 -20.51
CA PRO A 319 14.51 7.82 -19.29
C PRO A 319 13.55 7.89 -18.09
N TYR A 320 12.24 7.79 -18.31
CA TYR A 320 11.20 7.81 -17.28
C TYR A 320 10.68 6.41 -16.91
N ALA A 321 11.28 5.34 -17.44
CA ALA A 321 10.92 3.99 -17.03
C ALA A 321 11.20 3.77 -15.54
N CYS A 322 10.26 3.15 -14.84
CA CYS A 322 10.35 3.01 -13.40
C CYS A 322 11.10 1.72 -13.03
N SER A 323 12.37 1.85 -12.61
CA SER A 323 13.20 0.70 -12.22
C SER A 323 12.69 -0.06 -11.00
N ARG A 324 11.91 0.60 -10.13
CA ARG A 324 11.40 0.03 -8.86
C ARG A 324 9.90 -0.24 -8.85
N ALA A 325 9.27 -0.29 -10.02
CA ALA A 325 7.84 -0.56 -10.09
C ALA A 325 7.50 -1.99 -9.63
N ASP A 326 8.47 -2.91 -9.63
CA ASP A 326 8.33 -4.23 -9.03
C ASP A 326 7.97 -4.20 -7.54
N GLU A 327 8.35 -3.14 -6.84
CA GLU A 327 8.08 -2.90 -5.42
C GLU A 327 6.71 -2.22 -5.18
N PHE A 328 6.03 -1.75 -6.23
CA PHE A 328 4.78 -1.03 -6.07
C PHE A 328 3.64 -1.96 -5.62
N PRO A 329 2.76 -1.49 -4.71
CA PRO A 329 1.61 -2.26 -4.29
C PRO A 329 0.65 -2.49 -5.46
N GLY A 330 -0.03 -3.64 -5.44
CA GLY A 330 -1.00 -4.01 -6.47
C GLY A 330 -0.39 -4.64 -7.73
N ARG A 331 0.92 -4.95 -7.72
CA ARG A 331 1.57 -5.68 -8.82
C ARG A 331 0.94 -7.05 -9.04
N ILE A 332 0.55 -7.33 -10.27
CA ILE A 332 0.00 -8.63 -10.68
C ILE A 332 1.16 -9.50 -11.16
N LEU A 333 1.56 -10.47 -10.34
CA LEU A 333 2.56 -11.46 -10.74
C LEU A 333 1.96 -12.42 -11.77
N LYS A 334 2.49 -12.40 -13.00
CA LYS A 334 2.16 -13.39 -14.02
C LYS A 334 2.60 -14.77 -13.49
N LYS A 335 1.64 -15.68 -13.33
CA LYS A 335 1.97 -17.09 -13.08
C LYS A 335 2.60 -17.63 -14.36
N LYS A 336 3.87 -18.04 -14.26
CA LYS A 336 4.55 -18.79 -15.31
C LYS A 336 3.91 -20.16 -15.48
#